data_AF-A0A383ANL2-F1
#
_entry.id   AF-A0A383ANL2-F1
#
_cell.length_a   1.000
_cell.length_b   1.000
_cell.length_c   1.000
_cell.angle_alpha   90.00
_cell.angle_beta   90.00
_cell.angle_gamma   90.00
#
_symmetry.space_group_name_H-M   'P 1'
#
loop_
_entity.id
_entity.type
_entity.pdbx_description
1 polymer ?
#
loop_
_entity_poly.entity_id
_entity_poly.type
_entity_poly.pdbx_seq_one_letter_code
_entity_poly.pdbx_strand_id
1 'polypeptide(L)'
;CLVDDPDLTEVFRMLHAAEFELWFHGHTHDWTLPEAEFSGVSVERQRQSMARGIVDAREVWGIEFHTFGAPGNAIDANTTEALKAFPQIVVWFYGREDTNLMLLPRILEAESVSGTMATPGAFATALDSLIEARSELPVTTLQVHPNQWIEEEFQFFGQILEGIQSRGRFRYTSPYGWWRWQRDLGKIEVTKLSRVDYVVDLRKASFAHTVEIAPSLTQGAFQFTQIDEGGEVPGPSWPHDTVPINLF
;
A
#
# COMPACT_ATOMS: atom_id res chain seq x y z
N CYS A 1 -17.02 1.91 -19.95
CA CYS A 1 -16.82 1.59 -18.53
C CYS A 1 -15.70 0.54 -18.48
N LEU A 2 -14.75 0.62 -17.54
CA LEU A 2 -13.56 -0.27 -17.55
C LEU A 2 -13.92 -1.77 -17.43
N VAL A 3 -15.11 -2.09 -16.93
CA VAL A 3 -15.63 -3.46 -16.78
C VAL A 3 -16.01 -4.15 -18.10
N ASP A 4 -16.17 -3.41 -19.19
CA ASP A 4 -16.57 -4.01 -20.48
C ASP A 4 -15.36 -4.42 -21.34
N ASP A 5 -14.14 -4.18 -20.86
CA ASP A 5 -12.90 -4.53 -21.55
C ASP A 5 -12.35 -5.89 -21.03
N PRO A 6 -12.40 -6.96 -21.85
CA PRO A 6 -11.96 -8.28 -21.42
C PRO A 6 -10.45 -8.33 -21.15
N ASP A 7 -9.64 -7.51 -21.83
CA ASP A 7 -8.20 -7.51 -21.66
C ASP A 7 -7.83 -6.88 -20.30
N LEU A 8 -8.55 -5.83 -19.89
CA LEU A 8 -8.36 -5.21 -18.57
C LEU A 8 -8.81 -6.10 -17.42
N THR A 9 -9.88 -6.87 -17.63
CA THR A 9 -10.37 -7.83 -16.62
C THR A 9 -9.30 -8.87 -16.27
N GLU A 10 -8.59 -9.40 -17.26
CA GLU A 10 -7.53 -10.37 -17.01
C GLU A 10 -6.33 -9.72 -16.31
N VAL A 11 -5.93 -8.52 -16.73
CA VAL A 11 -4.84 -7.77 -16.08
C VAL A 11 -5.13 -7.53 -14.60
N PHE A 12 -6.34 -7.11 -14.24
CA PHE A 12 -6.70 -6.88 -12.84
C PHE A 12 -6.70 -8.16 -12.02
N ARG A 13 -7.16 -9.29 -12.58
CA ARG A 13 -7.07 -10.58 -11.90
C ARG A 13 -5.62 -11.03 -11.71
N MET A 14 -4.76 -10.83 -12.72
CA MET A 14 -3.33 -11.13 -12.62
C MET A 14 -2.65 -10.30 -11.53
N LEU A 15 -2.92 -8.99 -11.49
CA LEU A 15 -2.37 -8.10 -10.46
C LEU A 15 -2.84 -8.51 -9.06
N HIS A 16 -4.13 -8.80 -8.91
CA HIS A 16 -4.68 -9.27 -7.64
C HIS A 16 -4.09 -10.61 -7.20
N ALA A 17 -3.93 -11.56 -8.11
CA ALA A 17 -3.29 -12.85 -7.85
C ALA A 17 -1.80 -12.72 -7.49
N ALA A 18 -1.13 -11.67 -7.98
CA ALA A 18 0.24 -11.30 -7.62
C ALA A 18 0.30 -10.41 -6.36
N GLU A 19 -0.79 -10.36 -5.58
CA GLU A 19 -0.90 -9.64 -4.31
C GLU A 19 -0.71 -8.11 -4.41
N PHE A 20 -0.83 -7.53 -5.61
CA PHE A 20 -0.98 -6.10 -5.75
C PHE A 20 -2.37 -5.68 -5.29
N GLU A 21 -2.43 -4.67 -4.43
CA GLU A 21 -3.70 -4.10 -4.03
C GLU A 21 -4.27 -3.22 -5.15
N LEU A 22 -5.46 -3.58 -5.60
CA LEU A 22 -6.31 -2.67 -6.36
C LEU A 22 -7.21 -1.90 -5.37
N TRP A 23 -7.47 -0.65 -5.68
CA TRP A 23 -8.20 0.27 -4.81
C TRP A 23 -9.20 1.09 -5.62
N PHE A 24 -10.21 1.64 -4.95
CA PHE A 24 -11.29 2.34 -5.62
C PHE A 24 -10.87 3.77 -5.99
N HIS A 25 -10.78 4.06 -7.29
CA HIS A 25 -10.42 5.39 -7.83
C HIS A 25 -11.57 6.10 -8.54
N GLY A 26 -12.81 5.86 -8.12
CA GLY A 26 -13.99 6.37 -8.81
C GLY A 26 -14.45 5.49 -9.97
N HIS A 27 -15.73 5.59 -10.28
CA HIS A 27 -16.38 4.85 -11.36
C HIS A 27 -16.36 5.64 -12.67
N THR A 28 -16.44 6.98 -12.62
CA THR A 28 -16.40 7.84 -13.81
C THR A 28 -15.05 8.52 -14.04
N HIS A 29 -14.22 8.57 -12.99
CA HIS A 29 -12.95 9.29 -13.00
C HIS A 29 -13.10 10.79 -13.31
N ASP A 30 -14.25 11.39 -12.94
CA ASP A 30 -14.46 12.83 -13.10
C ASP A 30 -13.83 13.60 -11.94
N TRP A 31 -12.88 14.46 -12.26
CA TRP A 31 -12.16 15.32 -11.32
C TRP A 31 -12.35 16.81 -11.62
N THR A 32 -13.28 17.15 -12.52
CA THR A 32 -13.47 18.52 -13.01
C THR A 32 -14.24 19.36 -12.00
N LEU A 33 -13.64 20.44 -11.50
CA LEU A 33 -14.31 21.37 -10.60
C LEU A 33 -15.22 22.35 -11.39
N PRO A 34 -16.33 22.84 -10.79
CA PRO A 34 -16.70 22.71 -9.38
C PRO A 34 -17.40 21.39 -9.01
N GLU A 35 -17.82 20.58 -9.97
CA GLU A 35 -18.56 19.33 -9.74
C GLU A 35 -17.74 18.12 -10.19
N ALA A 36 -16.84 17.64 -9.32
CA ALA A 36 -16.13 16.38 -9.51
C ALA A 36 -16.94 15.21 -8.97
N GLU A 37 -16.54 13.98 -9.30
CA GLU A 37 -17.21 12.76 -8.85
C GLU A 37 -17.38 12.69 -7.33
N PHE A 38 -16.37 13.18 -6.59
CA PHE A 38 -16.34 13.24 -5.14
C PHE A 38 -16.21 14.66 -4.56
N SER A 39 -16.50 15.71 -5.34
CA SER A 39 -16.44 17.09 -4.81
C SER A 39 -17.49 17.99 -5.45
N GLY A 40 -18.21 18.78 -4.64
CA GLY A 40 -19.22 19.72 -5.12
C GLY A 40 -20.55 19.06 -5.52
N VAL A 41 -20.69 17.75 -5.31
CA VAL A 41 -21.91 16.98 -5.59
C VAL A 41 -22.50 16.38 -4.32
N SER A 42 -23.78 15.96 -4.37
CA SER A 42 -24.49 15.43 -3.20
C SER A 42 -23.88 14.12 -2.68
N VAL A 43 -23.99 13.88 -1.37
CA VAL A 43 -23.60 12.60 -0.73
C VAL A 43 -24.20 11.39 -1.46
N GLU A 44 -25.46 11.50 -1.90
CA GLU A 44 -26.14 10.42 -2.60
C GLU A 44 -25.51 10.11 -3.96
N ARG A 45 -25.10 11.13 -4.73
CA ARG A 45 -24.39 10.93 -6.00
C ARG A 45 -23.03 10.27 -5.78
N GLN A 46 -22.29 10.69 -4.75
CA GLN A 46 -21.02 10.06 -4.39
C GLN A 46 -21.21 8.58 -3.98
N ARG A 47 -22.22 8.29 -3.16
CA ARG A 47 -22.56 6.90 -2.75
C ARG A 47 -22.94 6.03 -3.94
N GLN A 48 -23.73 6.53 -4.87
CA GLN A 48 -24.10 5.78 -6.07
C GLN A 48 -22.87 5.44 -6.91
N SER A 49 -21.93 6.37 -7.06
CA SER A 49 -20.68 6.13 -7.77
C SER A 49 -19.83 5.04 -7.10
N MET A 50 -19.66 5.12 -5.78
CA MET A 50 -18.97 4.10 -4.99
C MET A 50 -19.64 2.73 -5.08
N ALA A 51 -20.95 2.67 -4.85
CA ALA A 51 -21.71 1.43 -4.86
C ALA A 51 -21.58 0.72 -6.20
N ARG A 52 -21.66 1.46 -7.30
CA ARG A 52 -21.51 0.89 -8.64
C ARG A 52 -20.12 0.32 -8.86
N GLY A 53 -19.08 1.11 -8.62
CA GLY A 53 -17.70 0.65 -8.82
C GLY A 53 -17.30 -0.54 -7.92
N ILE A 54 -17.78 -0.57 -6.68
CA ILE A 54 -17.55 -1.69 -5.75
C ILE A 54 -18.29 -2.96 -6.21
N VAL A 55 -19.55 -2.83 -6.64
CA VAL A 55 -20.32 -3.97 -7.17
C VAL A 55 -19.66 -4.52 -8.43
N ASP A 56 -19.30 -3.64 -9.36
CA ASP A 56 -18.62 -3.96 -10.61
C ASP A 56 -17.30 -4.71 -10.36
N ALA A 57 -16.45 -4.23 -9.45
CA ALA A 57 -15.19 -4.88 -9.11
C ALA A 57 -15.39 -6.28 -8.49
N ARG A 58 -16.40 -6.43 -7.62
CA ARG A 58 -16.70 -7.71 -6.99
C ARG A 58 -17.25 -8.72 -8.00
N GLU A 59 -18.19 -8.29 -8.84
CA GLU A 59 -18.92 -9.20 -9.74
C GLU A 59 -18.13 -9.55 -11.00
N VAL A 60 -17.32 -8.61 -11.52
CA VAL A 60 -16.53 -8.83 -12.74
C VAL A 60 -15.14 -9.35 -12.42
N TRP A 61 -14.46 -8.76 -11.43
CA TRP A 61 -13.05 -9.07 -11.15
C TRP A 61 -12.85 -10.00 -9.96
N GLY A 62 -13.88 -10.18 -9.11
CA GLY A 62 -13.76 -10.95 -7.87
C GLY A 62 -12.95 -10.21 -6.81
N ILE A 63 -12.87 -8.88 -6.89
CA ILE A 63 -12.01 -8.05 -6.05
C ILE A 63 -12.85 -7.25 -5.07
N GLU A 64 -12.40 -7.20 -3.82
CA GLU A 64 -12.93 -6.29 -2.80
C GLU A 64 -11.96 -5.14 -2.58
N PHE A 65 -12.46 -3.91 -2.70
CA PHE A 65 -11.66 -2.73 -2.39
C PHE A 65 -11.65 -2.44 -0.89
N HIS A 66 -10.46 -2.20 -0.35
CA HIS A 66 -10.25 -1.77 1.04
C HIS A 66 -9.74 -0.33 1.17
N THR A 67 -9.31 0.24 0.04
CA THR A 67 -8.69 1.56 -0.04
C THR A 67 -9.43 2.43 -1.03
N PHE A 68 -9.52 3.71 -0.71
CA PHE A 68 -10.10 4.74 -1.56
C PHE A 68 -9.11 5.88 -1.83
N GLY A 69 -9.12 6.40 -3.06
CA GLY A 69 -8.52 7.68 -3.41
C GLY A 69 -9.37 8.34 -4.50
N ALA A 70 -9.70 9.62 -4.36
CA ALA A 70 -10.55 10.28 -5.36
C ALA A 70 -9.75 10.69 -6.61
N PRO A 71 -10.34 10.63 -7.82
CA PRO A 71 -9.81 11.28 -9.02
C PRO A 71 -9.38 12.72 -8.74
N GLY A 72 -8.16 13.08 -9.15
CA GLY A 72 -7.59 14.42 -8.94
C GLY A 72 -7.49 14.83 -7.47
N ASN A 73 -7.62 13.88 -6.53
CA ASN A 73 -7.75 14.14 -5.09
C ASN A 73 -8.89 15.11 -4.75
N ALA A 74 -9.89 15.24 -5.64
CA ALA A 74 -11.03 16.12 -5.49
C ALA A 74 -12.04 15.50 -4.52
N ILE A 75 -12.02 15.99 -3.28
CA ILE A 75 -12.87 15.51 -2.18
C ILE A 75 -13.56 16.68 -1.47
N ASP A 76 -14.62 16.39 -0.73
CA ASP A 76 -15.30 17.35 0.15
C ASP A 76 -15.86 16.65 1.42
N ALA A 77 -16.62 17.39 2.23
CA ALA A 77 -17.27 16.80 3.42
C ALA A 77 -18.32 15.74 3.07
N ASN A 78 -18.92 15.81 1.87
CA ASN A 78 -19.86 14.80 1.42
C ASN A 78 -19.13 13.48 1.12
N THR A 79 -17.85 13.51 0.74
CA THR A 79 -17.02 12.29 0.59
C THR A 79 -16.87 11.54 1.89
N THR A 80 -16.57 12.25 2.98
CA THR A 80 -16.50 11.66 4.32
C THR A 80 -17.84 10.99 4.70
N GLU A 81 -18.98 11.64 4.42
CA GLU A 81 -20.31 11.08 4.69
C GLU A 81 -20.71 9.92 3.76
N ALA A 82 -20.21 9.92 2.52
CA ALA A 82 -20.44 8.83 1.58
C ALA A 82 -19.70 7.57 2.00
N LEU A 83 -18.42 7.69 2.40
CA LEU A 83 -17.56 6.59 2.84
C LEU A 83 -18.13 5.79 4.02
N LYS A 84 -18.92 6.41 4.90
CA LYS A 84 -19.59 5.72 6.02
C LYS A 84 -20.53 4.59 5.57
N ALA A 85 -21.02 4.62 4.33
CA ALA A 85 -21.86 3.55 3.78
C ALA A 85 -21.05 2.32 3.32
N PHE A 86 -19.72 2.39 3.32
CA PHE A 86 -18.83 1.36 2.78
C PHE A 86 -17.80 0.93 3.82
N PRO A 87 -18.21 0.16 4.85
CA PRO A 87 -17.33 -0.21 5.98
C PRO A 87 -16.14 -1.09 5.60
N GLN A 88 -16.13 -1.68 4.39
CA GLN A 88 -14.98 -2.42 3.87
C GLN A 88 -13.82 -1.51 3.45
N ILE A 89 -14.10 -0.23 3.14
CA ILE A 89 -13.09 0.78 2.88
C ILE A 89 -12.56 1.26 4.23
N VAL A 90 -11.31 0.93 4.53
CA VAL A 90 -10.67 1.22 5.82
C VAL A 90 -9.46 2.15 5.69
N VAL A 91 -8.99 2.37 4.45
CA VAL A 91 -7.87 3.27 4.12
C VAL A 91 -8.32 4.35 3.14
N TRP A 92 -7.86 5.57 3.35
CA TRP A 92 -8.14 6.69 2.47
C TRP A 92 -6.86 7.47 2.14
N PHE A 93 -6.48 7.48 0.87
CA PHE A 93 -5.42 8.35 0.36
C PHE A 93 -5.85 9.82 0.45
N TYR A 94 -5.02 10.62 1.13
CA TYR A 94 -5.13 12.08 1.16
C TYR A 94 -6.50 12.58 1.63
N GLY A 95 -7.14 11.78 2.48
CA GLY A 95 -8.46 12.06 3.02
C GLY A 95 -8.49 13.23 3.98
N ARG A 96 -9.71 13.54 4.42
CA ARG A 96 -9.97 14.56 5.44
C ARG A 96 -9.81 13.95 6.84
N GLU A 97 -9.36 14.76 7.80
CA GLU A 97 -9.18 14.34 9.20
C GLU A 97 -10.48 14.03 9.95
N ASP A 98 -11.64 14.39 9.38
CA ASP A 98 -12.97 14.18 9.98
C ASP A 98 -13.51 12.75 9.81
N THR A 99 -12.64 11.75 9.86
CA THR A 99 -12.96 10.33 9.61
C THR A 99 -12.26 9.38 10.58
N ASN A 100 -12.78 8.15 10.69
CA ASN A 100 -12.15 7.06 11.44
C ASN A 100 -11.30 6.14 10.54
N LEU A 101 -11.20 6.43 9.25
CA LEU A 101 -10.37 5.69 8.30
C LEU A 101 -8.90 5.98 8.55
N MET A 102 -8.03 5.03 8.20
CA MET A 102 -6.60 5.29 8.19
C MET A 102 -6.25 6.20 7.01
N LEU A 103 -5.72 7.38 7.32
CA LEU A 103 -5.28 8.33 6.31
C LEU A 103 -3.84 8.04 5.89
N LEU A 104 -3.62 7.91 4.59
CA LEU A 104 -2.29 7.80 4.02
C LEU A 104 -1.85 9.15 3.44
N PRO A 105 -0.77 9.76 3.96
CA PRO A 105 -0.38 11.10 3.57
C PRO A 105 0.48 11.12 2.29
N ARG A 106 0.38 12.22 1.53
CA ARG A 106 1.32 12.58 0.44
C ARG A 106 2.27 13.64 0.98
N ILE A 107 3.48 13.24 1.30
CA ILE A 107 4.51 14.17 1.84
C ILE A 107 5.81 14.11 1.05
N LEU A 108 5.88 13.22 0.06
CA LEU A 108 6.97 13.09 -0.88
C LEU A 108 6.39 12.90 -2.28
N GLU A 109 6.98 13.60 -3.25
CA GLU A 109 6.54 13.59 -4.63
C GLU A 109 7.52 12.82 -5.49
N ALA A 110 7.05 11.77 -6.17
CA ALA A 110 7.83 11.04 -7.17
C ALA A 110 7.78 11.73 -8.56
N GLU A 111 6.79 12.58 -8.78
CA GLU A 111 6.56 13.30 -10.02
C GLU A 111 6.83 14.80 -9.83
N SER A 112 7.43 15.43 -10.84
CA SER A 112 7.63 16.89 -10.84
C SER A 112 6.38 17.66 -11.22
N VAL A 113 5.58 17.05 -12.10
CA VAL A 113 4.22 17.43 -12.50
C VAL A 113 3.48 16.12 -12.75
N SER A 114 2.16 16.06 -12.55
CA SER A 114 1.37 14.85 -12.79
C SER A 114 1.68 14.22 -14.17
N GLY A 115 2.13 12.96 -14.17
CA GLY A 115 2.51 12.24 -15.38
C GLY A 115 3.96 12.43 -15.82
N THR A 116 4.77 13.23 -15.13
CA THR A 116 6.18 13.46 -15.43
C THR A 116 7.06 13.17 -14.21
N MET A 117 7.96 12.21 -14.34
CA MET A 117 8.81 11.79 -13.23
C MET A 117 9.78 12.89 -12.78
N ALA A 118 10.01 12.99 -11.47
CA ALA A 118 11.14 13.73 -10.96
C ALA A 118 12.44 13.01 -11.34
N THR A 119 13.53 13.77 -11.52
CA THR A 119 14.83 13.13 -11.70
C THR A 119 15.23 12.40 -10.42
N PRO A 120 15.94 11.26 -10.50
CA PRO A 120 16.35 10.49 -9.32
C PRO A 120 17.15 11.31 -8.30
N GLY A 121 17.99 12.25 -8.77
CA GLY A 121 18.75 13.15 -7.88
C GLY A 121 17.87 14.16 -7.13
N ALA A 122 16.85 14.73 -7.81
CA ALA A 122 15.90 15.64 -7.17
C ALA A 122 15.05 14.90 -6.12
N PHE A 123 14.58 13.69 -6.46
CA PHE A 123 13.84 12.85 -5.53
C PHE A 123 14.69 12.45 -4.32
N ALA A 124 15.93 12.00 -4.54
CA ALA A 124 16.84 11.64 -3.46
C ALA A 124 17.08 12.79 -2.48
N THR A 125 17.27 14.01 -3.01
CA THR A 125 17.43 15.22 -2.18
C THR A 125 16.20 15.49 -1.32
N ALA A 126 14.99 15.36 -1.90
CA ALA A 126 13.73 15.54 -1.17
C ALA A 126 13.53 14.45 -0.10
N LEU A 127 13.86 13.19 -0.43
CA LEU A 127 13.79 12.07 0.50
C LEU A 127 14.73 12.25 1.69
N ASP A 128 15.99 12.65 1.45
CA ASP A 128 16.98 12.88 2.50
C ASP A 128 16.56 14.02 3.42
N SER A 129 16.05 15.11 2.83
CA SER A 129 15.48 16.23 3.60
C SER A 129 14.30 15.79 4.47
N LEU A 130 13.43 14.90 3.94
CA LEU A 130 12.30 14.36 4.68
C LEU A 130 12.75 13.47 5.85
N ILE A 131 13.76 12.61 5.62
CA ILE A 131 14.36 11.76 6.66
C ILE A 131 14.93 12.62 7.80
N GLU A 132 15.66 13.67 7.47
CA GLU A 132 16.26 14.60 8.44
C GLU A 132 15.19 15.35 9.24
N ALA A 133 14.14 15.84 8.56
CA ALA A 133 13.08 16.60 9.20
C ALA A 133 12.10 15.74 10.02
N ARG A 134 11.94 14.46 9.67
CA ARG A 134 10.93 13.57 10.25
C ARG A 134 11.51 12.18 10.54
N SER A 135 12.36 12.11 11.57
CA SER A 135 12.96 10.85 12.03
C SER A 135 11.94 9.79 12.46
N GLU A 136 10.70 10.16 12.79
CA GLU A 136 9.63 9.27 13.23
C GLU A 136 8.54 9.04 12.18
N LEU A 137 8.76 9.43 10.92
CA LEU A 137 7.73 9.27 9.89
C LEU A 137 7.37 7.78 9.70
N PRO A 138 6.14 7.34 10.00
CA PRO A 138 5.82 5.92 9.96
C PRO A 138 5.52 5.44 8.53
N VAL A 139 4.96 6.31 7.68
CA VAL A 139 4.56 5.97 6.30
C VAL A 139 4.47 7.23 5.43
N THR A 140 4.75 7.09 4.13
CA THR A 140 4.39 8.06 3.09
C THR A 140 3.89 7.31 1.87
N THR A 141 3.03 7.94 1.08
CA THR A 141 2.58 7.41 -0.20
C THR A 141 3.26 8.16 -1.35
N LEU A 142 3.64 7.42 -2.39
CA LEU A 142 4.07 7.96 -3.68
C LEU A 142 2.92 7.76 -4.67
N GLN A 143 2.47 8.84 -5.30
CA GLN A 143 1.49 8.78 -6.39
C GLN A 143 2.21 9.02 -7.72
N VAL A 144 1.93 8.15 -8.68
CA VAL A 144 2.53 8.16 -10.02
C VAL A 144 1.48 7.90 -11.09
N HIS A 145 1.67 8.44 -12.29
CA HIS A 145 0.77 8.35 -13.42
C HIS A 145 1.53 7.86 -14.67
N PRO A 146 1.77 6.54 -14.78
CA PRO A 146 2.68 5.99 -15.79
C PRO A 146 2.14 6.00 -17.22
N ASN A 147 0.86 6.35 -17.43
CA ASN A 147 0.23 6.31 -18.75
C ASN A 147 0.89 7.24 -19.78
N GLN A 148 1.64 8.24 -19.33
CA GLN A 148 2.32 9.20 -20.21
C GLN A 148 3.83 9.02 -20.23
N TRP A 149 4.35 8.02 -19.52
CA TRP A 149 5.79 7.87 -19.36
C TRP A 149 6.49 7.47 -20.64
N ILE A 150 7.60 8.13 -20.92
CA ILE A 150 8.60 7.66 -21.87
C ILE A 150 9.56 6.68 -21.18
N GLU A 151 10.34 5.95 -21.97
CA GLU A 151 11.33 4.97 -21.49
C GLU A 151 12.27 5.54 -20.40
N GLU A 152 12.72 6.79 -20.57
CA GLU A 152 13.57 7.46 -19.58
C GLU A 152 12.88 7.62 -18.21
N GLU A 153 11.57 7.86 -18.20
CA GLU A 153 10.81 8.04 -16.96
C GLU A 153 10.59 6.69 -16.25
N PHE A 154 10.43 5.59 -16.99
CA PHE A 154 10.47 4.25 -16.41
C PHE A 154 11.83 3.94 -15.77
N GLN A 155 12.93 4.36 -16.40
CA GLN A 155 14.27 4.21 -15.83
C GLN A 155 14.47 5.07 -14.58
N PHE A 156 13.96 6.30 -14.58
CA PHE A 156 13.98 7.16 -13.39
C PHE A 156 13.18 6.56 -12.25
N PHE A 157 12.01 6.00 -12.52
CA PHE A 157 11.22 5.31 -11.51
C PHE A 157 11.99 4.12 -10.92
N GLY A 158 12.62 3.28 -11.74
CA GLY A 158 13.48 2.20 -11.26
C GLY A 158 14.60 2.69 -10.32
N GLN A 159 15.34 3.74 -10.74
CA GLN A 159 16.41 4.32 -9.93
C GLN A 159 15.91 4.95 -8.61
N ILE A 160 14.71 5.54 -8.63
CA ILE A 160 14.04 6.04 -7.42
C ILE A 160 13.73 4.89 -6.47
N LEU A 161 13.17 3.79 -6.98
CA LEU A 161 12.83 2.63 -6.15
C LEU A 161 14.08 2.00 -5.50
N GLU A 162 15.15 1.85 -6.28
CA GLU A 162 16.47 1.39 -5.79
C GLU A 162 17.06 2.36 -4.78
N GLY A 163 16.94 3.67 -5.03
CA GLY A 163 17.38 4.73 -4.12
C GLY A 163 16.68 4.68 -2.76
N ILE A 164 15.38 4.43 -2.74
CA ILE A 164 14.62 4.24 -1.49
C ILE A 164 15.09 2.97 -0.75
N GLN A 165 15.21 1.84 -1.45
CA GLN A 165 15.59 0.55 -0.85
C GLN A 165 17.02 0.56 -0.29
N SER A 166 17.97 1.14 -1.02
CA SER A 166 19.39 1.18 -0.62
C SER A 166 19.65 1.95 0.68
N ARG A 167 18.74 2.84 1.09
CA ARG A 167 18.80 3.52 2.39
C ARG A 167 18.46 2.60 3.57
N GLY A 168 17.92 1.40 3.31
CA GLY A 168 17.62 0.38 4.31
C GLY A 168 16.47 0.69 5.28
N ARG A 169 16.01 1.96 5.31
CA ARG A 169 15.02 2.51 6.24
C ARG A 169 13.57 2.30 5.83
N PHE A 170 13.30 2.20 4.53
CA PHE A 170 11.94 2.08 4.00
C PHE A 170 11.65 0.68 3.47
N ARG A 171 10.36 0.36 3.41
CA ARG A 171 9.82 -0.85 2.81
C ARG A 171 8.57 -0.48 2.02
N TYR A 172 8.33 -1.21 0.94
CA TYR A 172 7.11 -1.09 0.18
C TYR A 172 6.07 -2.02 0.77
N THR A 173 4.85 -1.53 0.90
CA THR A 173 3.70 -2.33 1.28
C THR A 173 2.48 -1.73 0.60
N SER A 174 1.43 -2.52 0.48
CA SER A 174 0.16 -2.01 0.00
C SER A 174 -0.52 -1.17 1.10
N PRO A 175 -1.40 -0.21 0.73
CA PRO A 175 -2.19 0.57 1.68
C PRO A 175 -2.90 -0.27 2.75
N TYR A 176 -3.59 -1.32 2.34
CA TYR A 176 -4.30 -2.22 3.21
C TYR A 176 -3.34 -3.15 3.97
N GLY A 177 -2.19 -3.51 3.37
CA GLY A 177 -1.09 -4.18 4.08
C GLY A 177 -0.63 -3.37 5.28
N TRP A 178 -0.37 -2.07 5.09
CA TRP A 178 -0.01 -1.16 6.18
C TRP A 178 -1.11 -1.06 7.25
N TRP A 179 -2.38 -1.02 6.85
CA TRP A 179 -3.51 -1.01 7.79
C TRP A 179 -3.55 -2.27 8.65
N ARG A 180 -3.39 -3.45 8.03
CA ARG A 180 -3.36 -4.74 8.73
C ARG A 180 -2.20 -4.81 9.72
N TRP A 181 -1.02 -4.37 9.30
CA TRP A 181 0.15 -4.27 10.16
C TRP A 181 -0.11 -3.39 11.39
N GLN A 182 -0.63 -2.18 11.21
CA GLN A 182 -0.93 -1.27 12.32
C GLN A 182 -1.91 -1.87 13.33
N ARG A 183 -2.86 -2.70 12.88
CA ARG A 183 -3.83 -3.39 13.76
C ARG A 183 -3.22 -4.50 14.60
N ASP A 184 -2.13 -5.09 14.15
CA ASP A 184 -1.49 -6.24 14.77
C ASP A 184 -0.12 -5.94 15.38
N LEU A 185 0.44 -4.75 15.15
CA LEU A 185 1.75 -4.32 15.66
C LEU A 185 1.96 -4.61 17.15
N GLY A 186 0.92 -4.40 17.98
CA GLY A 186 0.96 -4.67 19.43
C GLY A 186 0.57 -6.10 19.84
N LYS A 187 0.20 -6.96 18.89
CA LYS A 187 -0.21 -8.34 19.10
C LYS A 187 0.87 -9.34 18.69
N ILE A 188 1.84 -8.87 17.93
CA ILE A 188 2.94 -9.64 17.41
C ILE A 188 4.11 -9.57 18.42
N GLU A 189 4.57 -10.71 18.91
CA GLU A 189 5.61 -10.78 19.93
C GLU A 189 6.90 -11.41 19.37
N VAL A 190 8.01 -10.67 19.40
CA VAL A 190 9.35 -11.22 19.14
C VAL A 190 10.02 -11.54 20.47
N THR A 191 10.33 -12.81 20.71
CA THR A 191 11.14 -13.23 21.85
C THR A 191 12.51 -13.68 21.38
N LYS A 192 13.57 -12.99 21.81
CA LYS A 192 14.94 -13.47 21.60
C LYS A 192 15.26 -14.57 22.60
N LEU A 193 15.47 -15.79 22.11
CA LEU A 193 15.77 -16.95 22.97
C LEU A 193 17.27 -17.11 23.24
N SER A 194 18.10 -16.78 22.25
CA SER A 194 19.56 -16.93 22.39
C SER A 194 20.28 -15.81 21.63
N ARG A 195 21.60 -15.92 21.49
CA ARG A 195 22.31 -15.10 20.50
C ARG A 195 21.61 -15.30 19.16
N VAL A 196 21.29 -16.57 18.84
CA VAL A 196 20.97 -17.05 17.48
C VAL A 196 19.49 -17.16 17.16
N ASP A 197 18.70 -17.36 18.19
CA ASP A 197 17.33 -17.83 18.05
C ASP A 197 16.35 -16.75 18.48
N TYR A 198 15.26 -16.68 17.73
CA TYR A 198 14.13 -15.82 18.00
C TYR A 198 12.85 -16.62 17.76
N VAL A 199 11.84 -16.34 18.56
CA VAL A 199 10.47 -16.81 18.36
C VAL A 199 9.63 -15.62 17.97
N VAL A 200 8.82 -15.82 16.94
CA VAL A 200 7.83 -14.87 16.46
C VAL A 200 6.47 -15.46 16.78
N ASP A 201 5.76 -14.86 17.74
CA ASP A 201 4.40 -15.27 18.08
C ASP A 201 3.39 -14.39 17.33
N LEU A 202 2.71 -14.99 16.35
CA LEU A 202 1.64 -14.38 15.58
C LEU A 202 0.25 -14.86 16.04
N ARG A 203 0.13 -15.67 17.10
CA ARG A 203 -1.16 -16.29 17.50
C ARG A 203 -2.24 -15.29 17.87
N LYS A 204 -1.86 -14.09 18.28
CA LYS A 204 -2.78 -12.98 18.58
C LYS A 204 -3.04 -12.08 17.37
N ALA A 205 -2.29 -12.22 16.28
CA ALA A 205 -2.51 -11.44 15.07
C ALA A 205 -3.88 -11.75 14.48
N SER A 206 -4.56 -10.73 13.97
CA SER A 206 -5.86 -10.86 13.33
C SER A 206 -5.74 -11.08 11.82
N PHE A 207 -4.57 -10.80 11.25
CA PHE A 207 -4.27 -10.94 9.84
C PHE A 207 -3.06 -11.85 9.61
N ALA A 208 -2.99 -12.43 8.40
CA ALA A 208 -1.78 -13.10 7.95
C ALA A 208 -0.68 -12.06 7.67
N HIS A 209 0.53 -12.36 8.12
CA HIS A 209 1.72 -11.53 7.99
C HIS A 209 2.89 -12.32 7.44
N THR A 210 3.77 -11.64 6.71
CA THR A 210 4.98 -12.22 6.14
C THR A 210 6.18 -11.77 6.94
N VAL A 211 7.00 -12.73 7.39
CA VAL A 211 8.26 -12.41 8.08
C VAL A 211 9.37 -12.37 7.05
N GLU A 212 9.96 -11.19 6.83
CA GLU A 212 11.11 -11.02 5.94
C GLU A 212 12.39 -10.75 6.73
N ILE A 213 13.48 -11.33 6.26
CA ILE A 213 14.81 -11.11 6.83
C ILE A 213 15.57 -10.12 5.94
N ALA A 214 16.12 -9.07 6.55
CA ALA A 214 16.74 -7.98 5.79
C ALA A 214 17.97 -8.44 4.95
N PRO A 215 18.04 -8.06 3.66
CA PRO A 215 19.13 -8.46 2.75
C PRO A 215 20.53 -8.03 3.17
N SER A 216 20.69 -6.92 3.92
CA SER A 216 21.99 -6.47 4.43
C SER A 216 22.65 -7.45 5.42
N LEU A 217 21.96 -8.55 5.73
CA LEU A 217 22.33 -9.55 6.73
C LEU A 217 22.40 -10.97 6.14
N THR A 218 22.32 -11.13 4.81
CA THR A 218 22.20 -12.44 4.11
C THR A 218 23.54 -13.14 3.80
N GLN A 219 24.64 -12.77 4.46
CA GLN A 219 25.85 -13.60 4.40
C GLN A 219 25.74 -14.91 5.22
N GLY A 220 24.58 -15.20 5.81
CA GLY A 220 24.31 -16.37 6.64
C GLY A 220 23.09 -17.18 6.22
N ALA A 221 23.07 -18.42 6.68
CA ALA A 221 22.07 -19.44 6.44
C ALA A 221 21.02 -19.44 7.56
N PHE A 222 19.73 -19.34 7.21
CA PHE A 222 18.62 -19.28 8.16
C PHE A 222 17.81 -20.59 8.18
N GLN A 223 17.35 -21.00 9.37
CA GLN A 223 16.32 -22.04 9.50
C GLN A 223 15.08 -21.44 10.14
N PHE A 224 13.96 -21.56 9.44
CA PHE A 224 12.66 -21.40 10.05
C PHE A 224 12.22 -22.77 10.57
N THR A 225 12.03 -22.87 11.88
CA THR A 225 11.37 -24.04 12.47
C THR A 225 10.02 -23.55 12.98
N GLN A 226 8.93 -23.97 12.33
CA GLN A 226 7.59 -23.71 12.85
C GLN A 226 7.39 -24.54 14.11
N ILE A 227 6.95 -23.88 15.19
CA ILE A 227 6.61 -24.52 16.46
C ILE A 227 5.18 -24.07 16.80
N ASP A 228 4.19 -24.52 16.02
CA ASP A 228 2.80 -24.82 16.44
C ASP A 228 1.87 -25.10 15.22
N GLU A 229 0.85 -25.91 15.48
CA GLU A 229 0.13 -26.82 14.58
C GLU A 229 -0.80 -26.16 13.54
N GLY A 230 -0.67 -26.54 12.25
CA GLY A 230 -1.80 -26.49 11.29
C GLY A 230 -1.56 -25.88 9.89
N GLY A 231 -0.41 -25.31 9.58
CA GLY A 231 -0.13 -24.71 8.26
C GLY A 231 1.15 -25.24 7.62
N GLU A 232 1.15 -25.46 6.30
CA GLU A 232 2.33 -25.91 5.54
C GLU A 232 3.41 -24.82 5.43
N VAL A 233 4.68 -25.21 5.56
CA VAL A 233 5.85 -24.39 5.23
C VAL A 233 6.46 -24.92 3.94
N PRO A 234 6.58 -24.13 2.86
CA PRO A 234 7.48 -24.46 1.76
C PRO A 234 8.93 -24.20 2.22
N GLY A 235 9.78 -25.24 2.23
CA GLY A 235 11.20 -25.17 2.64
C GLY A 235 12.11 -24.31 1.72
N PRO A 236 13.45 -24.21 1.96
CA PRO A 236 14.33 -25.20 2.58
C PRO A 236 15.22 -24.70 3.74
N SER A 237 15.83 -25.66 4.45
CA SER A 237 16.71 -25.53 5.63
C SER A 237 18.14 -25.07 5.33
N TRP A 238 18.69 -24.14 6.11
CA TRP A 238 20.11 -23.71 6.01
C TRP A 238 20.80 -23.50 7.39
N PRO A 239 22.04 -23.96 7.63
CA PRO A 239 22.62 -24.08 8.97
C PRO A 239 23.10 -22.78 9.66
N HIS A 240 22.69 -22.66 10.94
CA HIS A 240 23.21 -21.95 12.14
C HIS A 240 24.09 -20.68 12.03
N ASP A 241 23.50 -19.50 12.31
CA ASP A 241 23.82 -18.64 13.48
C ASP A 241 23.16 -17.22 13.35
N THR A 242 22.56 -16.75 14.43
CA THR A 242 22.03 -15.43 14.84
C THR A 242 21.75 -14.30 13.86
N VAL A 243 20.50 -13.80 13.86
CA VAL A 243 20.16 -12.45 13.31
C VAL A 243 18.85 -11.91 13.92
N PRO A 244 18.70 -10.60 14.16
CA PRO A 244 17.42 -9.98 14.53
C PRO A 244 16.32 -10.16 13.47
N ILE A 245 15.09 -10.40 13.95
CA ILE A 245 13.89 -10.48 13.13
C ILE A 245 13.23 -9.10 13.08
N ASN A 246 12.94 -8.62 11.87
CA ASN A 246 11.99 -7.53 11.67
C ASN A 246 10.64 -8.16 11.34
N LEU A 247 9.62 -7.80 12.11
CA LEU A 247 8.26 -8.23 11.83
C LEU A 247 7.53 -7.16 11.03
N PHE A 248 6.72 -7.62 10.09
CA PHE A 248 5.78 -6.88 9.25
C PHE A 248 4.37 -7.40 9.48
#